data_AF-A0A0B6YC72-F1
#
_entry.id   AF-A0A0B6YC72-F1
#
_cell.length_a   1.000
_cell.length_b   1.000
_cell.length_c   1.000
_cell.angle_alpha   90.00
_cell.angle_beta   90.00
_cell.angle_gamma   90.00
#
_symmetry.space_group_name_H-M   'P 1'
#
loop_
_entity.id
_entity.type
_entity.pdbx_description
1 polymer ?
#
loop_
_entity_poly.entity_id
_entity_poly.type
_entity_poly.pdbx_seq_one_letter_code
_entity_poly.pdbx_strand_id
1 'polypeptide(L)' 'CSFMPPIQASNMRCPSSCTCLGNNVDCSNFGLINVPKDIPGWVTRLELQSNGIAEIQSDDFKGLHNLQYLDL' A
#
# COMPACT_ATOMS: atom_id res chain seq x y z
N CYS A 1 7.63 -2.14 -22.03
CA CYS A 1 7.67 -1.86 -20.58
C CYS A 1 6.44 -1.07 -20.19
N SER A 2 5.65 -1.66 -19.31
CA SER A 2 4.94 -0.99 -18.22
C SER A 2 3.81 0.01 -18.57
N PHE A 3 2.89 -0.38 -19.44
CA PHE A 3 1.53 0.20 -19.45
C PHE A 3 0.54 -0.88 -19.01
N MET A 4 0.42 -1.08 -17.70
CA MET A 4 -0.77 -1.72 -17.15
C MET A 4 -1.83 -0.63 -16.94
N PRO A 5 -3.06 -0.82 -17.44
CA PRO A 5 -4.10 0.18 -17.36
C PRO A 5 -4.54 0.38 -15.90
N PRO A 6 -4.94 1.60 -15.49
CA PRO A 6 -5.55 1.81 -14.18
C PRO A 6 -6.90 1.10 -14.20
N ILE A 7 -7.00 -0.03 -13.50
CA ILE A 7 -8.27 -0.73 -13.33
C ILE A 7 -9.15 0.19 -12.48
N GLN A 8 -10.22 0.69 -13.10
CA GLN A 8 -11.16 1.65 -12.57
C GLN A 8 -11.64 1.25 -11.17
N ALA A 9 -11.23 2.05 -10.17
CA ALA A 9 -11.76 2.01 -8.83
C ALA A 9 -13.22 2.51 -8.83
N SER A 10 -14.18 1.59 -8.86
CA SER A 10 -15.50 1.88 -8.27
C SER A 10 -15.35 1.78 -6.75
N ASN A 11 -15.07 2.92 -6.12
CA ASN A 11 -15.10 3.17 -4.68
C ASN A 11 -13.89 2.70 -3.81
N MET A 12 -12.73 2.43 -4.42
CA MET A 12 -11.51 2.08 -3.69
C MET A 12 -10.47 3.21 -3.82
N ARG A 13 -10.33 4.05 -2.80
CA ARG A 13 -9.28 5.08 -2.77
C ARG A 13 -7.93 4.38 -2.68
N CYS A 14 -7.15 4.43 -3.76
CA CYS A 14 -5.74 4.05 -3.74
C CYS A 14 -4.91 5.30 -3.41
N PRO A 15 -3.94 5.23 -2.48
CA PRO A 15 -3.08 6.36 -2.17
C PRO A 15 -2.29 6.79 -3.42
N SER A 16 -2.10 8.09 -3.64
CA SER A 16 -1.26 8.61 -4.73
C SER A 16 0.22 8.21 -4.59
N SER A 17 0.63 7.82 -3.38
CA SER A 17 1.97 7.34 -3.04
C SER A 17 2.11 5.82 -3.15
N CYS A 18 1.15 5.13 -3.78
CA CYS A 18 1.15 3.69 -3.97
C CYS A 18 0.46 3.30 -5.28
N THR A 19 0.72 2.09 -5.75
CA THR A 19 0.07 1.49 -6.92
C THR A 19 -0.79 0.33 -6.46
N CYS A 20 -2.10 0.40 -6.70
CA CYS A 20 -3.02 -0.69 -6.31
C CYS A 20 -3.30 -1.60 -7.51
N LEU A 21 -3.09 -2.90 -7.30
CA LEU A 21 -3.32 -3.99 -8.25
C LEU A 21 -4.31 -4.99 -7.64
N GLY A 22 -5.60 -4.74 -7.84
CA GLY A 22 -6.65 -5.56 -7.21
C GLY A 22 -6.59 -5.41 -5.69
N ASN A 23 -6.13 -6.46 -4.99
CA ASN A 23 -5.96 -6.47 -3.53
C ASN A 23 -4.50 -6.26 -3.07
N ASN A 24 -3.57 -6.06 -4.01
CA ASN A 24 -2.17 -5.75 -3.74
C ASN A 24 -1.97 -4.23 -3.77
N VAL A 25 -1.21 -3.68 -2.83
CA VAL A 25 -0.84 -2.27 -2.78
C VAL A 25 0.68 -2.18 -2.75
N ASP A 26 1.25 -1.68 -3.83
CA ASP A 26 2.69 -1.48 -4.02
C ASP A 26 3.05 -0.02 -3.78
N CYS A 27 3.60 0.24 -2.60
CA CYS A 27 4.13 1.51 -2.15
C CYS A 27 5.67 1.55 -2.20
N SER A 28 6.31 0.67 -2.99
CA SER A 28 7.76 0.58 -3.05
C SER A 28 8.42 1.76 -3.76
N ASN A 29 9.65 2.09 -3.38
CA ASN A 29 10.46 3.18 -3.99
C ASN A 29 9.82 4.58 -3.92
N PHE A 30 8.87 4.83 -3.02
CA PHE A 30 8.25 6.15 -2.86
C PHE A 30 8.98 7.05 -1.85
N GLY A 31 10.08 6.56 -1.26
CA GLY A 31 10.83 7.30 -0.24
C GLY A 31 10.03 7.50 1.05
N LEU A 32 9.12 6.58 1.34
CA LEU A 32 8.27 6.64 2.53
C LEU A 32 9.13 6.50 3.77
N ILE A 33 9.00 7.44 4.69
CA ILE A 33 9.65 7.39 6.01
C ILE A 33 8.78 6.72 7.07
N ASN A 34 7.48 6.59 6.78
CA ASN A 34 6.48 5.97 7.63
C ASN A 34 5.41 5.30 6.74
N VAL A 35 4.67 4.36 7.31
CA VAL A 35 3.57 3.69 6.60
C VAL A 35 2.41 4.68 6.41
N PRO A 36 1.88 4.85 5.18
CA PRO A 36 0.79 5.78 4.93
C PRO A 36 -0.53 5.27 5.51
N LYS A 37 -1.27 6.14 6.23
CA LYS A 37 -2.58 5.81 6.81
C LYS A 37 -3.75 5.82 5.81
N ASP A 38 -3.46 6.19 4.57
CA ASP A 38 -4.45 6.24 3.48
C ASP A 38 -4.61 4.87 2.80
N ILE A 39 -3.96 3.81 3.32
CA ILE A 39 -4.07 2.47 2.76
C ILE A 39 -5.48 1.92 3.02
N PRO A 40 -6.14 1.39 1.98
CA PRO A 40 -7.48 0.85 2.13
C PRO A 40 -7.50 -0.48 2.90
N GLY A 41 -8.48 -0.66 3.80
CA GLY A 41 -8.62 -1.85 4.65
C GLY A 41 -8.90 -3.19 3.95
N TRP A 42 -9.26 -3.17 2.66
CA TRP A 42 -9.43 -4.37 1.84
C TRP A 42 -8.10 -4.95 1.34
N VAL A 43 -6.98 -4.23 1.51
CA VAL A 43 -5.65 -4.69 1.11
C VAL A 43 -5.33 -6.04 1.75
N THR A 44 -4.75 -6.93 0.95
CA THR A 44 -4.32 -8.26 1.41
C THR A 44 -2.80 -8.40 1.34
N ARG A 45 -2.16 -7.66 0.43
CA ARG A 45 -0.71 -7.60 0.28
C ARG A 45 -0.27 -6.15 0.23
N LEU A 46 0.69 -5.79 1.07
CA LEU A 46 1.27 -4.47 1.13
C LEU A 46 2.78 -4.58 0.90
N GLU A 47 3.24 -3.85 -0.09
CA GLU A 47 4.64 -3.81 -0.54
C GLU A 47 5.20 -2.42 -0.22
N LEU A 48 6.16 -2.34 0.70
CA LEU A 48 6.80 -1.10 1.15
C LEU A 48 8.31 -1.15 0.95
N GLN A 49 8.79 -2.08 0.14
CA GLN A 49 10.22 -2.26 -0.13
C GLN A 49 10.88 -1.00 -0.70
N SER A 50 12.18 -0.84 -0.42
CA SER A 50 12.96 0.30 -0.91
C SER A 50 12.42 1.66 -0.43
N ASN A 51 11.90 1.68 0.80
CA ASN A 51 11.54 2.91 1.50
C ASN A 51 12.49 3.16 2.68
N GLY A 52 12.40 4.35 3.27
CA GLY A 52 13.19 4.77 4.42
C GLY A 52 12.45 4.59 5.75
N ILE A 53 11.61 3.56 5.86
CA ILE A 53 10.76 3.34 7.03
C ILE A 53 11.64 2.88 8.19
N ALA A 54 11.92 3.78 9.12
CA ALA A 54 12.77 3.51 10.27
C ALA A 54 12.00 2.83 11.42
N GLU A 55 10.71 3.12 11.52
CA GLU A 55 9.82 2.59 12.55
C GLU A 55 8.44 2.32 11.95
N ILE A 56 7.80 1.27 12.45
CA ILE A 56 6.45 0.88 12.05
C ILE A 56 5.60 0.83 13.29
N GLN A 57 4.48 1.56 13.29
CA GLN A 57 3.57 1.59 14.41
C GLN A 57 2.37 0.68 14.18
N SER A 58 1.85 0.09 15.26
CA SER A 58 0.65 -0.75 15.20
C SER A 58 -0.57 0.02 14.69
N ASP A 59 -0.63 1.32 14.96
CA ASP A 59 -1.67 2.22 14.47
C ASP A 59 -1.62 2.45 12.95
N ASP A 60 -0.52 2.13 12.28
CA ASP A 60 -0.41 2.32 10.83
C ASP A 60 -1.14 1.24 10.03
N PHE A 61 -1.23 0.02 10.58
CA PHE A 61 -2.04 -1.06 10.00
C PHE A 61 -3.47 -1.07 10.55
N LYS A 62 -3.87 -0.02 11.27
CA LYS A 62 -5.19 0.08 11.87
C LYS A 62 -6.25 0.21 10.78
N GLY A 63 -7.08 -0.82 10.68
CA GLY A 63 -8.09 -0.92 9.64
C GLY A 63 -7.70 -1.85 8.49
N LEU A 64 -6.46 -2.33 8.44
CA LEU A 64 -5.99 -3.34 7.47
C LEU A 64 -6.21 -4.76 8.01
N HIS A 65 -7.45 -5.08 8.36
CA HIS A 65 -7.81 -6.38 8.96
C HIS A 65 -7.69 -7.56 7.97
N ASN A 66 -7.61 -7.29 6.67
CA ASN A 66 -7.44 -8.32 5.64
C ASN A 66 -5.97 -8.53 5.23
N LEU A 67 -5.04 -7.78 5.82
CA LEU A 67 -3.63 -7.85 5.45
C LEU A 67 -3.04 -9.22 5.82
N GLN A 68 -2.53 -9.94 4.82
CA GLN A 68 -1.91 -11.26 4.98
C GLN A 68 -0.40 -11.21 4.71
N TYR A 69 0.03 -10.31 3.82
CA TYR A 69 1.43 -10.19 3.40
C TYR A 69 1.89 -8.75 3.53
N LEU A 70 3.04 -8.57 4.16
CA LEU A 70 3.71 -7.29 4.33
C LEU A 70 5.17 -7.46 3.91
N ASP A 71 5.65 -6.61 3.00
CA ASP A 71 7.02 -6.55 2.53
C ASP A 71 7.61 -5.16 2.83
N LEU A 72 8.85 -5.06 3.30
CA LEU A 72 9.48 -3.85 3.87
C LEU A 72 10.90 -3.61 3.32
#